data_AF-A0A813XHG3-F1
#
_entry.id   AF-A0A813XHG3-F1
#
_cell.length_a   1.000
_cell.length_b   1.000
_cell.length_c   1.000
_cell.angle_alpha   90.00
_cell.angle_beta   90.00
_cell.angle_gamma   90.00
#
_symmetry.space_group_name_H-M   'P 1'
#
loop_
_entity.id
_entity.type
_entity.pdbx_description
1 polymer ?
#
loop_
_entity_poly.entity_id
_entity_poly.type
_entity_poly.pdbx_seq_one_letter_code
_entity_poly.pdbx_strand_id
1 'polypeptide(L)'
;NKFLFLFYLDRIHTADSCRKILENNRRIINDDRLVSHIKSCSEPSPISPYGKHIYAYRILEQTIRQTFENDHHHPIIVVPGLMLGGTDSRSYTNLSKNLYRFSPFVYHHNDLNRLHGDNERIRHSDMQRGLNFYFHLILNNQLENIPETKLNSEL
;
A
#
# COMPACT_ATOMS: atom_id res chain seq x y z
N ASN A 1 -17.74 39.30 14.53
CA ASN A 1 -16.54 38.48 14.35
C ASN A 1 -16.85 37.24 13.53
N LYS A 2 -16.32 37.15 12.30
CA LYS A 2 -16.39 35.93 11.49
C LYS A 2 -15.17 35.07 11.85
N PHE A 3 -15.40 33.84 12.32
CA PHE A 3 -14.34 32.85 12.42
C PHE A 3 -14.12 32.24 11.03
N LEU A 4 -12.86 32.20 10.59
CA LEU A 4 -12.47 31.51 9.36
C LEU A 4 -11.98 30.11 9.75
N PHE A 5 -12.58 29.08 9.16
CA PHE A 5 -12.13 27.71 9.33
C PHE A 5 -11.33 27.28 8.11
N LEU A 6 -10.15 26.73 8.35
CA LEU A 6 -9.30 26.10 7.33
C LEU A 6 -9.15 24.63 7.69
N PHE A 7 -9.28 23.76 6.68
CA PHE A 7 -9.07 22.32 6.82
C PHE A 7 -7.81 21.93 6.05
N TYR A 8 -6.94 21.19 6.72
CA TYR A 8 -5.74 20.62 6.13
C TYR A 8 -5.88 19.10 6.12
N LEU A 9 -5.42 18.47 5.05
CA LEU A 9 -5.40 17.02 4.89
C LEU A 9 -3.95 16.60 4.67
N ASP A 10 -3.34 16.03 5.72
CA ASP A 10 -1.96 15.58 5.70
C ASP A 10 -1.88 14.06 5.46
N ARG A 11 -0.82 13.64 4.75
CA ARG A 11 -0.36 12.24 4.71
C ARG A 11 0.87 12.15 5.62
N ILE A 12 0.89 11.15 6.50
CA ILE A 12 1.89 11.05 7.56
C ILE A 12 2.92 9.99 7.20
N HIS A 13 4.20 10.37 7.26
CA HIS A 13 5.32 9.46 7.05
C HIS A 13 5.38 8.40 8.16
N THR A 14 5.89 7.20 7.86
CA THR A 14 5.95 6.08 8.82
C THR A 14 6.81 6.33 10.06
N ALA A 15 7.65 7.37 10.04
CA ALA A 15 8.48 7.80 11.17
C ALA A 15 7.82 8.89 12.05
N ASP A 16 6.65 9.37 11.66
CA ASP A 16 5.94 10.47 12.31
C ASP A 16 4.65 10.01 13.00
N SER A 17 3.96 10.96 13.62
CA SER A 17 2.63 10.76 14.18
C SER A 17 1.75 11.97 13.96
N CYS A 18 0.43 11.78 14.04
CA CYS A 18 -0.52 12.91 13.93
C CYS A 18 -0.21 14.03 14.93
N ARG A 19 0.20 13.66 16.15
CA ARG A 19 0.59 14.62 17.18
C ARG A 19 1.81 15.44 16.75
N LYS A 20 2.87 14.78 16.29
CA LYS A 20 4.10 15.45 15.83
C LYS A 20 3.82 16.41 14.67
N ILE A 21 2.98 15.99 13.72
CA ILE A 21 2.58 16.86 12.60
C ILE A 21 1.82 18.08 13.10
N LEU A 22 0.85 17.93 14.01
CA LEU A 22 0.13 19.07 14.60
C LEU A 22 1.07 20.03 15.34
N GLU A 23 1.98 19.49 16.15
CA GLU A 23 2.98 20.27 16.89
C GLU A 23 3.92 21.03 15.94
N ASN A 24 4.38 20.36 14.87
CA ASN A 24 5.21 21.00 13.85
C ASN A 24 4.45 22.09 13.10
N ASN A 25 3.19 21.86 12.72
CA ASN A 25 2.36 22.87 12.05
C ASN A 25 2.16 24.10 12.95
N ARG A 26 1.86 23.90 14.24
CA ARG A 26 1.76 25.01 15.21
C ARG A 26 3.06 25.80 15.31
N ARG A 27 4.19 25.11 15.39
CA ARG A 27 5.53 25.73 15.47
C ARG A 27 5.88 26.53 14.21
N ILE A 28 5.53 26.04 13.03
CA ILE A 28 5.83 26.72 11.75
C ILE A 28 4.94 27.95 11.57
N ILE A 29 3.65 27.83 11.90
CA ILE A 29 2.68 28.93 11.73
C ILE A 29 2.94 30.04 12.76
N ASN A 30 3.19 29.67 14.03
CA ASN A 30 3.61 30.58 15.10
C ASN A 30 2.72 31.84 15.25
N ASP A 31 1.39 31.64 15.27
CA ASP A 31 0.41 32.71 15.45
C ASP A 31 -0.64 32.30 16.51
N ASP A 32 -0.58 32.92 17.68
CA ASP A 32 -1.42 32.61 18.84
C ASP A 32 -2.91 32.93 18.62
N ARG A 33 -3.26 33.66 17.56
CA ARG A 33 -4.67 33.91 17.19
C ARG A 33 -5.33 32.68 16.58
N LEU A 34 -4.54 31.69 16.16
CA LEU A 34 -5.01 30.48 15.50
C LEU A 34 -5.17 29.34 16.50
N VAL A 35 -6.32 28.69 16.46
CA VAL A 35 -6.60 27.49 17.22
C VAL A 35 -6.64 26.29 16.28
N SER A 36 -5.78 25.30 16.50
CA SER A 36 -5.71 24.08 15.69
C SER A 36 -6.09 22.85 16.50
N HIS A 37 -6.88 21.97 15.91
CA HIS A 37 -7.28 20.69 16.50
C HIS A 37 -7.27 19.60 15.44
N ILE A 38 -6.98 18.37 15.86
CA ILE A 38 -7.12 17.20 14.99
C ILE A 38 -8.60 16.82 14.94
N LYS A 39 -9.23 16.99 13.78
CA LYS A 39 -10.61 16.53 13.56
C LYS A 39 -10.69 15.01 13.43
N SER A 40 -9.74 14.43 12.71
CA SER A 40 -9.60 12.99 12.51
C SER A 40 -8.13 12.68 12.22
N CYS A 41 -7.68 11.53 12.68
CA CYS A 41 -6.32 11.05 12.50
C CYS A 41 -6.34 9.53 12.35
N SER A 42 -5.50 9.03 11.46
CA SER A 42 -5.07 7.64 11.44
C SER A 42 -3.56 7.65 11.50
N GLU A 43 -3.00 7.03 12.54
CA GLU A 43 -1.55 6.88 12.64
C GLU A 43 -1.01 6.06 11.45
N PRO A 44 0.27 6.23 11.07
CA PRO A 44 0.85 5.47 9.98
C PRO A 44 0.65 3.97 10.14
N SER A 45 0.31 3.28 9.05
CA SER A 45 0.23 1.82 9.08
C SER A 45 1.59 1.20 9.40
N PRO A 46 1.64 0.09 10.15
CA PRO A 46 2.87 -0.67 10.34
C PRO A 46 3.51 -1.08 9.01
N ILE A 47 4.84 -1.12 8.99
CA ILE A 47 5.59 -1.63 7.85
C ILE A 47 5.42 -3.15 7.82
N SER A 48 4.93 -3.69 6.70
CA SER A 48 4.85 -5.14 6.52
C SER A 48 6.25 -5.76 6.42
N PRO A 49 6.48 -6.95 6.99
CA PRO A 49 7.75 -7.63 6.88
C PRO A 49 8.03 -7.98 5.41
N TYR A 50 9.29 -8.08 5.03
CA TYR A 50 9.68 -8.43 3.66
C TYR A 50 11.03 -9.14 3.63
N GLY A 51 11.35 -9.78 2.50
CA GLY A 51 12.62 -10.46 2.28
C GLY A 51 12.51 -11.99 2.24
N LYS A 52 13.66 -12.64 2.01
CA LYS A 52 13.74 -14.08 1.70
C LYS A 52 13.27 -15.03 2.81
N HIS A 53 13.12 -14.54 4.04
CA HIS A 53 12.66 -15.35 5.17
C HIS A 53 11.17 -15.16 5.47
N ILE A 54 10.50 -14.25 4.76
CA ILE A 54 9.08 -13.93 4.98
C ILE A 54 8.25 -14.65 3.92
N TYR A 55 7.50 -15.67 4.35
CA TYR A 55 6.73 -16.53 3.46
C TYR A 55 5.75 -15.73 2.59
N ALA A 56 4.91 -14.88 3.21
CA ALA A 56 3.90 -14.13 2.48
C ALA A 56 4.49 -13.17 1.43
N TYR A 57 5.64 -12.56 1.74
CA TYR A 57 6.38 -11.73 0.78
C TYR A 57 6.90 -12.57 -0.39
N ARG A 58 7.44 -13.77 -0.12
CA ARG A 58 7.95 -14.67 -1.17
C ARG A 58 6.86 -15.18 -2.11
N ILE A 59 5.68 -15.48 -1.58
CA ILE A 59 4.51 -15.82 -2.40
C ILE A 59 4.20 -14.70 -3.37
N LEU A 60 4.13 -13.46 -2.88
CA LEU A 60 3.90 -12.29 -3.73
C LEU A 60 5.00 -12.10 -4.77
N GLU A 61 6.27 -12.18 -4.37
CA GLU A 61 7.40 -12.07 -5.29
C GLU A 61 7.33 -13.12 -6.41
N GLN A 62 7.07 -14.38 -6.06
CA GLN A 62 6.93 -15.46 -7.03
C GLN A 62 5.76 -15.22 -7.99
N THR A 63 4.60 -14.85 -7.47
CA THR A 63 3.41 -14.57 -8.30
C THR A 63 3.64 -13.37 -9.23
N ILE A 64 4.32 -12.31 -8.76
CA ILE A 64 4.69 -11.17 -9.61
C ILE A 64 5.58 -11.63 -10.77
N ARG A 65 6.62 -12.42 -10.49
CA ARG A 65 7.51 -12.94 -11.55
C ARG A 65 6.74 -13.80 -12.56
N GLN A 66 5.97 -14.77 -12.09
CA GLN A 66 5.16 -15.63 -12.97
C GLN A 66 4.19 -14.87 -13.86
N THR A 67 3.65 -13.74 -13.38
CA THR A 67 2.63 -12.98 -14.11
C THR A 67 3.22 -12.00 -15.11
N PHE A 68 4.35 -11.37 -14.78
CA PHE A 68 4.87 -10.21 -15.51
C PHE A 68 6.17 -10.49 -16.26
N GLU A 69 6.95 -11.53 -15.92
CA GLU A 69 8.30 -11.72 -16.47
C GLU A 69 8.30 -11.96 -17.98
N ASN A 70 7.24 -12.58 -18.52
CA ASN A 70 7.08 -12.78 -19.97
C ASN A 70 6.87 -11.47 -20.76
N ASP A 71 6.49 -10.36 -20.11
CA ASP A 71 6.30 -9.08 -20.80
C ASP A 71 7.60 -8.25 -20.88
N HIS A 72 8.66 -8.67 -20.21
CA HIS A 72 9.88 -7.90 -20.05
C HIS A 72 11.10 -8.68 -20.55
N HIS A 73 12.01 -7.98 -21.25
CA HIS A 73 13.28 -8.54 -21.75
C HIS A 73 14.36 -8.67 -20.67
N HIS A 74 14.04 -8.27 -19.43
CA HIS A 74 14.94 -8.27 -18.29
C HIS A 74 14.26 -8.93 -17.09
N PRO A 75 15.04 -9.61 -16.22
CA PRO A 75 14.52 -10.14 -14.97
C PRO A 75 13.82 -9.05 -14.15
N ILE A 76 12.64 -9.36 -13.64
CA ILE A 76 11.90 -8.43 -12.77
C ILE A 76 12.57 -8.38 -11.41
N ILE A 77 12.73 -7.21 -10.82
CA ILE A 77 13.19 -7.07 -9.43
C ILE A 77 11.99 -6.62 -8.60
N VAL A 78 11.63 -7.44 -7.60
CA VAL A 78 10.53 -7.13 -6.68
C VAL A 78 11.10 -6.48 -5.43
N VAL A 79 10.66 -5.25 -5.16
CA VAL A 79 11.05 -4.46 -3.98
C VAL A 79 9.80 -3.87 -3.32
N PRO A 80 9.80 -3.70 -1.98
CA PRO A 80 8.72 -3.01 -1.29
C PRO A 80 8.67 -1.52 -1.70
N GLY A 81 7.46 -0.96 -1.75
CA GLY A 81 7.21 0.44 -2.05
C GLY A 81 6.20 1.07 -1.10
N LEU A 82 6.14 2.40 -1.07
CA LEU A 82 5.20 3.15 -0.23
C LEU A 82 3.87 3.36 -0.98
N MET A 83 2.77 2.92 -0.36
CA MET A 83 1.42 3.24 -0.81
C MET A 83 0.91 4.48 -0.06
N LEU A 84 0.62 5.56 -0.79
CA LEU A 84 0.13 6.82 -0.22
C LEU A 84 -1.39 6.82 0.00
N GLY A 85 -2.13 5.98 -0.74
CA GLY A 85 -3.57 5.88 -0.64
C GLY A 85 -4.02 5.16 0.63
N GLY A 86 -5.20 5.52 1.14
CA GLY A 86 -5.85 4.77 2.21
C GLY A 86 -6.51 3.52 1.62
N THR A 87 -6.18 2.35 2.15
CA THR A 87 -6.75 1.06 1.75
C THR A 87 -7.44 0.38 2.93
N ASP A 88 -8.32 -0.59 2.65
CA ASP A 88 -9.05 -1.31 3.70
C ASP A 88 -8.15 -2.10 4.64
N SER A 89 -6.88 -2.35 4.25
CA SER A 89 -5.85 -2.97 5.09
C SER A 89 -5.72 -2.36 6.50
N ARG A 90 -6.10 -1.09 6.69
CA ARG A 90 -6.15 -0.45 8.03
C ARG A 90 -7.03 -1.21 9.02
N SER A 91 -8.10 -1.85 8.54
CA SER A 91 -9.03 -2.61 9.37
C SER A 91 -8.47 -3.98 9.78
N TYR A 92 -7.37 -4.41 9.14
CA TYR A 92 -6.77 -5.73 9.33
C TYR A 92 -5.47 -5.69 10.14
N THR A 93 -5.04 -4.51 10.62
CA THR A 93 -3.78 -4.35 11.39
C THR A 93 -3.73 -5.16 12.68
N ASN A 94 -4.88 -5.47 13.26
CA ASN A 94 -4.98 -6.30 14.46
C ASN A 94 -5.08 -7.80 14.14
N LEU A 95 -5.26 -8.18 12.87
CA LEU A 95 -5.43 -9.57 12.44
C LEU A 95 -4.16 -10.16 11.85
N SER A 96 -3.31 -9.34 11.23
CA SER A 96 -2.05 -9.82 10.64
C SER A 96 -1.00 -8.72 10.54
N LYS A 97 0.27 -9.11 10.62
CA LYS A 97 1.43 -8.25 10.31
C LYS A 97 1.78 -8.27 8.81
N ASN A 98 1.33 -9.29 8.09
CA ASN A 98 1.59 -9.54 6.67
C ASN A 98 0.58 -8.80 5.78
N LEU A 99 0.64 -7.46 5.74
CA LEU A 99 -0.36 -6.59 5.08
C LEU A 99 0.17 -5.88 3.82
N TYR A 100 0.18 -6.59 2.70
CA TYR A 100 0.72 -6.10 1.44
C TYR A 100 -0.35 -5.40 0.60
N ARG A 101 0.05 -4.30 -0.07
CA ARG A 101 -0.81 -3.53 -0.97
C ARG A 101 -0.19 -3.59 -2.35
N PHE A 102 -0.76 -4.43 -3.21
CA PHE A 102 -0.27 -4.63 -4.57
C PHE A 102 -1.44 -4.59 -5.55
N SER A 103 -1.29 -3.81 -6.62
CA SER A 103 -2.25 -3.73 -7.71
C SER A 103 -1.61 -4.36 -8.94
N PRO A 104 -2.13 -5.51 -9.45
CA PRO A 104 -1.53 -6.23 -10.57
C PRO A 104 -1.89 -5.64 -11.93
N PHE A 105 -2.00 -4.31 -12.01
CA PHE A 105 -2.37 -3.59 -13.22
C PHE A 105 -1.24 -2.64 -13.64
N VAL A 106 -0.97 -2.60 -14.95
CA VAL A 106 -0.01 -1.65 -15.52
C VAL A 106 -0.73 -0.35 -15.82
N TYR A 107 -0.30 0.73 -15.19
CA TYR A 107 -0.83 2.07 -15.43
C TYR A 107 0.20 2.89 -16.21
N HIS A 108 -0.21 3.43 -17.34
CA HIS A 108 0.54 4.45 -18.07
C HIS A 108 0.21 5.84 -17.53
N HIS A 109 1.01 6.84 -17.91
CA HIS A 109 0.86 8.21 -17.44
C HIS A 109 -0.56 8.78 -17.65
N ASN A 110 -1.17 8.49 -18.80
CA ASN A 110 -2.53 8.92 -19.14
C ASN A 110 -3.63 8.18 -18.36
N ASP A 111 -3.28 7.13 -17.62
CA ASP A 111 -4.22 6.34 -16.83
C ASP A 111 -4.36 6.92 -15.43
N LEU A 112 -3.31 7.57 -14.91
CA LEU A 112 -3.24 8.07 -13.54
C LEU A 112 -4.32 9.14 -13.25
N ASN A 113 -4.56 10.05 -14.21
CA ASN A 113 -5.59 11.09 -14.06
C ASN A 113 -7.02 10.53 -14.12
N ARG A 114 -7.18 9.29 -14.53
CA ARG A 114 -8.48 8.63 -14.68
C ARG A 114 -8.85 7.81 -13.44
N LEU A 115 -7.90 7.56 -12.52
CA LEU A 115 -8.19 6.93 -11.24
C LEU A 115 -9.11 7.85 -10.43
N HIS A 116 -10.34 7.38 -10.15
CA HIS A 116 -11.40 8.19 -9.54
C HIS A 116 -11.81 9.44 -10.36
N GLY A 117 -11.51 9.44 -11.66
CA GLY A 117 -11.83 10.53 -12.59
C GLY A 117 -12.84 10.12 -13.66
N ASP A 118 -13.10 11.02 -14.60
CA ASP A 118 -14.01 10.75 -15.71
C ASP A 118 -13.47 9.66 -16.64
N ASN A 119 -14.37 8.81 -17.13
CA ASN A 119 -14.05 7.74 -18.08
C ASN A 119 -12.91 6.83 -17.59
N GLU A 120 -12.94 6.47 -16.31
CA GLU A 120 -12.11 5.43 -15.73
C GLU A 120 -12.30 4.12 -16.51
N ARG A 121 -11.18 3.55 -16.97
CA ARG A 121 -11.17 2.33 -17.79
C ARG A 121 -9.81 1.66 -17.72
N ILE A 122 -9.81 0.35 -17.87
CA ILE A 122 -8.62 -0.50 -17.89
C ILE A 122 -8.50 -1.17 -19.26
N ARG A 123 -7.27 -1.43 -19.74
CA ARG A 123 -7.09 -2.19 -20.98
C ARG A 123 -7.44 -3.66 -20.72
N HIS A 124 -8.05 -4.31 -21.70
CA HIS A 124 -8.47 -5.71 -21.55
C HIS A 124 -7.33 -6.65 -21.16
N SER A 125 -6.14 -6.48 -21.76
CA SER A 125 -4.97 -7.32 -21.42
C SER A 125 -4.51 -7.11 -19.97
N ASP A 126 -4.63 -5.90 -19.42
CA ASP A 126 -4.23 -5.62 -18.04
C ASP A 126 -5.24 -6.22 -17.06
N MET A 127 -6.53 -6.24 -17.42
CA MET A 127 -7.55 -6.99 -16.69
C MET A 127 -7.26 -8.50 -16.70
N GLN A 128 -6.96 -9.09 -17.87
CA GLN A 128 -6.59 -10.51 -17.98
C GLN A 128 -5.34 -10.84 -17.16
N ARG A 129 -4.35 -9.95 -17.17
CA ARG A 129 -3.14 -10.09 -16.36
C ARG A 129 -3.42 -10.05 -14.87
N GLY A 130 -4.28 -9.12 -14.41
CA GLY A 130 -4.72 -9.07 -13.02
C GLY A 130 -5.46 -10.34 -12.59
N LEU A 131 -6.33 -10.89 -13.45
CA LEU A 131 -6.97 -12.18 -13.20
C LEU A 131 -5.96 -13.32 -13.07
N ASN A 132 -4.98 -13.37 -13.99
CA ASN A 132 -3.88 -14.35 -13.93
C ASN A 132 -3.07 -14.22 -12.64
N PHE A 133 -2.76 -12.98 -12.21
CA PHE A 133 -2.08 -12.71 -10.95
C PHE A 133 -2.83 -13.30 -9.76
N TYR A 134 -4.11 -12.98 -9.60
CA TYR A 134 -4.88 -13.45 -8.45
C TYR A 134 -5.06 -14.98 -8.47
N PHE A 135 -5.22 -15.58 -9.66
CA PHE A 135 -5.24 -17.04 -9.82
C PHE A 135 -3.94 -17.68 -9.32
N HIS A 136 -2.78 -17.19 -9.79
CA HIS A 136 -1.49 -17.69 -9.33
C HIS A 136 -1.21 -17.39 -7.85
N LEU A 137 -1.69 -16.26 -7.33
CA LEU A 137 -1.58 -15.94 -5.90
C LEU A 137 -2.28 -16.99 -5.04
N ILE A 138 -3.51 -17.35 -5.40
CA ILE A 138 -4.29 -18.37 -4.69
C ILE A 138 -3.58 -19.73 -4.79
N LEU A 139 -3.16 -20.14 -5.99
CA LEU A 139 -2.48 -21.41 -6.19
C LEU A 139 -1.14 -21.51 -5.44
N ASN A 140 -0.28 -20.50 -5.56
CA ASN A 140 1.01 -20.49 -4.87
C ASN A 140 0.85 -20.54 -3.35
N ASN A 141 -0.25 -19.99 -2.82
CA ASN A 141 -0.56 -20.03 -1.39
C ASN A 141 -1.24 -21.35 -0.93
N GLN A 142 -1.66 -22.22 -1.86
CA GLN A 142 -2.30 -23.50 -1.57
C GLN A 142 -1.37 -24.71 -1.75
N LEU A 143 -0.34 -24.60 -2.59
CA LEU A 143 0.57 -25.71 -2.87
C LEU A 143 1.55 -25.92 -1.69
N GLU A 144 1.46 -27.07 -1.03
CA GLU A 144 2.29 -27.46 0.13
C GLU A 144 3.80 -27.60 -0.15
N ASN A 145 4.28 -27.26 -1.35
CA ASN A 145 5.68 -27.41 -1.76
C ASN A 145 6.40 -26.06 -1.91
N ILE A 146 6.64 -25.39 -0.79
CA ILE A 146 7.70 -24.38 -0.67
C ILE A 146 8.70 -24.93 0.38
N PRO A 147 10.00 -25.13 0.04
CA PRO A 147 10.95 -25.86 0.90
C PRO A 147 11.19 -25.28 2.32
N GLU A 148 11.89 -26.08 3.13
CA GLU A 148 11.55 -26.67 4.45
C GLU A 148 11.38 -25.83 5.72
N THR A 149 11.49 -24.51 5.76
CA THR A 149 11.18 -23.81 7.02
C THR A 149 9.67 -23.62 7.15
N LYS A 150 8.98 -24.69 7.58
CA LYS A 150 7.60 -24.61 8.09
C LYS A 150 7.58 -23.59 9.22
N LEU A 151 7.03 -22.43 8.88
CA LEU A 151 6.73 -21.27 9.69
C LEU A 151 5.68 -21.62 10.77
N ASN A 152 5.99 -22.50 11.72
CA ASN A 152 5.10 -22.78 12.85
C ASN A 152 5.03 -21.60 13.86
N SER A 153 5.32 -20.37 13.44
CA SER A 153 5.37 -19.18 14.30
C SER A 153 4.49 -18.02 13.83
N GLU A 154 3.71 -18.17 12.76
CA GLU A 154 2.93 -17.04 12.19
C GLU A 154 1.40 -17.26 12.18
N LEU A 155 0.92 -18.19 13.01
CA LEU A 155 -0.47 -18.20 13.50
C LEU A 155 -0.46 -18.25 15.03
#